data_AF-A0A0D7KHG8-F1
#
_entry.id   AF-A0A0D7KHG8-F1
#
_cell.length_a   1.000
_cell.length_b   1.000
_cell.length_c   1.000
_cell.angle_alpha   90.00
_cell.angle_beta   90.00
_cell.angle_gamma   90.00
#
_symmetry.space_group_name_H-M   'P 1'
#
loop_
_entity.id
_entity.type
_entity.pdbx_description
1 polymer ?
#
loop_
_entity_poly.entity_id
_entity_poly.type
_entity_poly.pdbx_seq_one_letter_code
_entity_poly.pdbx_strand_id
1 'polypeptide(L)'
;MERIRSIIEDEEIRQYERELDTELKIDIREPVMQRIASLHIHRKPMNRSRAKFRRKTIIVLASIIVALTSISGYAASKIIQIINSKGDVVVETKEMNYTPGDIRIHKTLKEYGEMVKAQLKPGEWAAYYVEDKQFTHLTVMNRVNFEYNPIVHTNYDRLQQEIKDKAGVSAVDIANAPTELKFESGWVFPSVYPFNEIKGLAEQFEKQAKQAIREEKNQKLFIKPLAWKEVGSSRANFNYDGNQLKLIGFYHTQSRVVSQNTSEVAVSKVKLNGMEVLYKENVQGKNDSFKHQVGWMREGENTYYMLYDEAESKLSKTEFIEIAKSMVGK
;
A
#
# COMPACT_ATOMS: atom_id res chain seq x y z
N MET A 1 41.61 4.89 3.06
CA MET A 1 40.48 5.71 2.57
C MET A 1 39.24 4.87 2.35
N GLU A 2 39.29 3.76 1.59
CA GLU A 2 38.13 2.86 1.39
C GLU A 2 37.60 2.21 2.67
N ARG A 3 38.50 1.78 3.57
CA ARG A 3 38.14 1.15 4.85
C ARG A 3 37.41 2.07 5.84
N ILE A 4 37.63 3.39 5.74
CA ILE A 4 36.96 4.37 6.61
C ILE A 4 35.57 4.69 6.04
N ARG A 5 35.45 4.73 4.71
CA ARG A 5 34.18 4.92 4.01
C ARG A 5 33.21 3.75 4.23
N SER A 6 33.72 2.52 4.22
CA SER A 6 32.91 1.33 4.53
C SER A 6 32.46 1.28 5.99
N ILE A 7 33.23 1.83 6.94
CA ILE A 7 32.85 1.87 8.35
C ILE A 7 31.76 2.93 8.59
N ILE A 8 31.84 4.08 7.90
CA ILE A 8 30.84 5.16 8.01
C ILE A 8 29.51 4.74 7.37
N GLU A 9 29.53 4.08 6.19
CA GLU A 9 28.31 3.58 5.54
C GLU A 9 27.60 2.50 6.37
N ASP A 10 28.37 1.63 7.05
CA ASP A 10 27.84 0.54 7.88
C ASP A 10 27.31 1.06 9.24
N GLU A 11 27.81 2.21 9.71
CA GLU A 11 27.36 2.87 10.94
C GLU A 11 26.09 3.71 10.70
N GLU A 12 25.96 4.36 9.54
CA GLU A 12 24.72 5.03 9.09
C GLU A 12 23.58 4.02 8.88
N ILE A 13 23.86 2.87 8.25
CA ILE A 13 22.85 1.79 8.07
C ILE A 13 22.39 1.24 9.43
N ARG A 14 23.31 0.99 10.37
CA ARG A 14 22.95 0.53 11.73
C ARG A 14 22.25 1.60 12.57
N GLN A 15 22.42 2.88 12.24
CA GLN A 15 21.70 3.97 12.90
C GLN A 15 20.27 4.06 12.36
N TYR A 16 20.07 3.90 11.04
CA TYR A 16 18.76 3.75 10.42
C TYR A 16 18.01 2.50 10.91
N GLU A 17 18.69 1.36 11.05
CA GLU A 17 18.10 0.14 11.62
C GLU A 17 17.72 0.32 13.10
N ARG A 18 18.53 1.01 13.90
CA ARG A 18 18.21 1.30 15.31
C ARG A 18 17.10 2.33 15.48
N GLU A 19 16.97 3.31 14.58
CA GLU A 19 15.83 4.25 14.58
C GLU A 19 14.53 3.59 14.09
N LEU A 20 14.61 2.59 13.21
CA LEU A 20 13.48 1.73 12.84
C LEU A 20 13.07 0.75 13.96
N ASP A 21 14.02 0.30 14.79
CA ASP A 21 13.79 -0.68 15.86
C ASP A 21 13.45 -0.02 17.23
N THR A 22 13.43 1.32 17.31
CA THR A 22 13.04 2.07 18.52
C THR A 22 11.63 2.66 18.51
N GLU A 23 10.78 2.32 17.52
CA GLU A 23 9.33 2.58 17.63
C GLU A 23 8.67 1.51 18.53
N LEU A 24 8.57 1.83 19.83
CA LEU A 24 7.61 1.28 20.82
C LEU A 24 7.34 -0.23 20.70
N LYS A 25 8.26 -1.06 21.20
CA LYS A 25 7.88 -2.35 21.78
C LYS A 25 6.96 -2.08 22.97
N ILE A 26 5.65 -2.05 22.72
CA ILE A 26 4.65 -2.09 23.79
C ILE A 26 4.73 -3.50 24.39
N ASP A 27 5.50 -3.64 25.46
CA ASP A 27 5.52 -4.89 26.24
C ASP A 27 4.18 -5.03 26.98
N ILE A 28 3.25 -5.73 26.34
CA ILE A 28 1.93 -6.03 26.88
C ILE A 28 1.97 -7.16 27.91
N ARG A 29 3.11 -7.80 28.17
CA ARG A 29 3.21 -8.95 29.07
C ARG A 29 2.86 -8.56 30.50
N GLU A 30 3.41 -7.46 31.01
CA GLU A 30 3.14 -6.99 32.37
C GLU A 30 1.68 -6.52 32.56
N PRO A 31 1.11 -5.68 31.68
CA PRO A 31 -0.30 -5.31 31.74
C PRO A 31 -1.26 -6.52 31.70
N VAL A 32 -0.96 -7.51 30.86
CA VAL A 32 -1.77 -8.74 30.74
C VAL A 32 -1.63 -9.61 31.99
N MET A 33 -0.41 -9.80 32.51
CA MET A 33 -0.19 -10.60 33.72
C MET A 33 -0.78 -9.92 34.97
N GLN A 34 -0.75 -8.59 35.06
CA GLN A 34 -1.45 -7.84 36.11
C GLN A 34 -2.98 -7.98 36.00
N ARG A 35 -3.53 -8.01 34.78
CA ARG A 35 -4.96 -8.29 34.55
C ARG A 35 -5.34 -9.72 34.93
N ILE A 36 -4.52 -10.72 34.60
CA ILE A 36 -4.74 -12.13 34.97
C ILE A 36 -4.60 -12.34 36.48
N ALA A 37 -3.64 -11.66 37.13
CA ALA A 37 -3.47 -11.72 38.58
C ALA A 37 -4.66 -11.07 39.32
N SER A 38 -5.12 -9.90 38.86
CA SER A 38 -6.30 -9.23 39.44
C SER A 38 -7.62 -10.01 39.24
N LEU A 39 -7.73 -10.79 38.17
CA LEU A 39 -8.84 -11.72 37.94
C LEU A 39 -8.78 -12.97 38.85
N HIS A 40 -7.58 -13.39 39.28
CA HIS A 40 -7.42 -14.50 40.24
C HIS A 40 -7.66 -14.06 41.70
N ILE A 41 -7.37 -12.80 42.05
CA ILE A 41 -7.51 -12.29 43.43
C ILE A 41 -8.98 -12.14 43.86
N HIS A 42 -9.95 -12.11 42.94
CA HIS A 42 -11.38 -11.93 43.25
C HIS A 42 -12.21 -13.24 43.39
N ARG A 43 -11.58 -14.41 43.46
CA ARG A 43 -12.30 -15.66 43.79
C ARG A 43 -12.56 -15.75 45.30
N LYS A 44 -13.64 -15.13 45.78
CA LYS A 44 -14.28 -15.57 47.03
C LYS A 44 -14.80 -17.01 46.86
N PRO A 45 -14.66 -17.91 47.84
CA PRO A 45 -15.17 -19.26 47.74
C PRO A 45 -16.70 -19.23 47.71
N MET A 46 -17.27 -19.53 46.55
CA MET A 46 -18.71 -19.54 46.34
C MET A 46 -19.28 -20.86 46.87
N ASN A 47 -19.97 -20.75 48.00
CA ASN A 47 -20.70 -21.83 48.64
C ASN A 47 -21.75 -22.39 47.66
N ARG A 48 -21.72 -23.71 47.40
CA ARG A 48 -22.57 -24.37 46.40
C ARG A 48 -24.02 -24.41 46.85
N SER A 49 -24.80 -23.43 46.41
CA SER A 49 -26.26 -23.51 46.38
C SER A 49 -26.71 -23.75 44.93
N ARG A 50 -27.43 -24.86 44.69
CA ARG A 50 -28.02 -25.20 43.39
C ARG A 50 -29.10 -24.18 43.02
N ALA A 51 -28.70 -23.04 42.44
CA ALA A 51 -29.62 -22.10 41.86
C ALA A 51 -30.09 -22.60 40.49
N LYS A 52 -31.37 -23.00 40.39
CA LYS A 52 -32.04 -23.23 39.11
C LYS A 52 -32.07 -21.89 38.35
N PHE A 53 -31.16 -21.72 37.39
CA PHE A 53 -31.16 -20.56 36.50
C PHE A 53 -32.49 -20.51 35.74
N ARG A 54 -33.33 -19.51 36.05
CA ARG A 54 -34.58 -19.27 35.33
C ARG A 54 -34.23 -18.89 33.89
N ARG A 55 -34.92 -19.48 32.90
CA ARG A 55 -34.70 -19.26 31.45
C ARG A 55 -34.49 -17.79 31.06
N LYS A 56 -35.13 -16.85 31.77
CA LYS A 56 -34.96 -15.39 31.56
C LYS A 56 -33.52 -14.90 31.78
N THR A 57 -32.78 -15.46 32.74
CA THR A 57 -31.37 -15.09 33.00
C THR A 57 -30.43 -15.59 31.90
N ILE A 58 -30.72 -16.77 31.33
CA ILE A 58 -29.95 -17.33 30.20
C ILE A 58 -30.19 -16.49 28.95
N ILE A 59 -31.44 -16.06 28.70
CA ILE A 59 -31.77 -15.19 27.56
C ILE A 59 -31.04 -13.86 27.71
N VAL A 60 -31.06 -13.21 28.87
CA VAL A 60 -30.36 -11.93 29.09
C VAL A 60 -28.84 -12.08 28.92
N LEU A 61 -28.23 -13.15 29.44
CA LEU A 61 -26.80 -13.40 29.22
C LEU A 61 -26.47 -13.67 27.75
N ALA A 62 -27.30 -14.43 27.03
CA ALA A 62 -27.13 -14.68 25.61
C ALA A 62 -27.28 -13.39 24.79
N SER A 63 -28.23 -12.52 25.15
CA SER A 63 -28.41 -11.20 24.53
C SER A 63 -27.22 -10.27 24.78
N ILE A 64 -26.62 -10.31 25.97
CA ILE A 64 -25.40 -9.56 26.29
C ILE A 64 -24.20 -10.13 25.54
N ILE A 65 -24.06 -11.46 25.43
CA ILE A 65 -22.99 -12.09 24.64
C ILE A 65 -23.15 -11.75 23.16
N VAL A 66 -24.36 -11.84 22.60
CA VAL A 66 -24.66 -11.43 21.23
C VAL A 66 -24.37 -9.94 21.05
N ALA A 67 -24.81 -9.07 21.97
CA ALA A 67 -24.51 -7.64 21.92
C ALA A 67 -23.02 -7.31 22.06
N LEU A 68 -22.26 -8.08 22.84
CA LEU A 68 -20.81 -7.91 23.00
C LEU A 68 -20.03 -8.46 21.79
N THR A 69 -20.53 -9.50 21.11
CA THR A 69 -19.98 -9.93 19.80
C THR A 69 -20.38 -9.00 18.65
N SER A 70 -21.44 -8.21 18.82
CA SER A 70 -21.86 -7.17 17.87
C SER A 70 -21.08 -5.85 18.03
N ILE A 71 -20.27 -5.70 19.08
CA ILE A 71 -19.40 -4.54 19.31
C ILE A 71 -17.95 -4.99 19.26
N SER A 72 -17.55 -5.57 18.13
CA SER A 72 -16.14 -5.68 17.75
C SER A 72 -15.99 -5.05 16.38
N GLY A 73 -16.01 -3.72 16.33
CA GLY A 73 -15.89 -3.04 15.05
C GLY A 73 -15.98 -1.54 15.09
N TYR A 74 -15.36 -0.85 16.05
CA TYR A 74 -14.93 0.55 15.90
C TYR A 74 -13.85 0.86 16.95
N ALA A 75 -12.77 0.08 16.96
CA ALA A 75 -11.50 0.61 17.41
C ALA A 75 -10.79 1.12 16.16
N ALA A 76 -10.77 2.45 15.98
CA ALA A 76 -9.89 3.12 15.03
C ALA A 76 -8.44 2.77 15.43
N SER A 77 -7.94 1.64 14.94
CA SER A 77 -6.58 1.20 15.23
C SER A 77 -5.66 2.04 14.36
N LYS A 78 -4.86 2.88 15.02
CA LYS A 78 -3.86 3.72 14.36
C LYS A 78 -2.80 2.89 13.61
N ILE A 79 -2.66 1.61 13.96
CA ILE A 79 -1.74 0.66 13.34
C ILE A 79 -2.42 -0.71 13.26
N ILE A 80 -2.60 -1.24 12.06
CA ILE A 80 -3.07 -2.59 11.75
C ILE A 80 -1.94 -3.34 11.07
N GLN A 81 -1.65 -4.55 11.52
CA GLN A 81 -0.60 -5.40 10.98
C GLN A 81 -1.14 -6.75 10.50
N ILE A 82 -0.80 -7.18 9.28
CA ILE A 82 -1.02 -8.55 8.80
C ILE A 82 0.25 -9.35 9.02
N ILE A 83 0.11 -10.56 9.55
CA ILE A 83 1.21 -11.43 9.97
C ILE A 83 1.15 -12.72 9.14
N ASN A 84 2.30 -13.18 8.66
CA ASN A 84 2.41 -14.44 7.91
C ASN A 84 2.41 -15.68 8.85
N SER A 85 2.47 -16.89 8.27
CA SER A 85 2.48 -18.14 9.06
C SER A 85 3.70 -18.29 9.98
N LYS A 86 4.79 -17.58 9.69
CA LYS A 86 6.05 -17.56 10.45
C LYS A 86 6.04 -16.56 11.61
N GLY A 87 5.04 -15.68 11.68
CA GLY A 87 4.96 -14.63 12.69
C GLY A 87 5.54 -13.28 12.26
N ASP A 88 5.96 -13.12 11.00
CA ASP A 88 6.50 -11.85 10.50
C ASP A 88 5.39 -10.89 10.06
N VAL A 89 5.55 -9.60 10.35
CA VAL A 89 4.66 -8.54 9.86
C VAL A 89 4.91 -8.31 8.38
N VAL A 90 3.94 -8.66 7.55
CA VAL A 90 4.01 -8.55 6.09
C VAL A 90 3.30 -7.32 5.54
N VAL A 91 2.32 -6.78 6.27
CA VAL A 91 1.65 -5.53 5.94
C VAL A 91 1.44 -4.74 7.22
N GLU A 92 1.70 -3.44 7.21
CA GLU A 92 1.41 -2.53 8.31
C GLU A 92 0.71 -1.28 7.80
N THR A 93 -0.21 -0.71 8.57
CA THR A 93 -0.75 0.62 8.28
C THR A 93 -0.01 1.73 9.01
N LYS A 94 0.22 2.84 8.32
CA LYS A 94 0.74 4.08 8.92
C LYS A 94 -0.16 5.25 8.58
N GLU A 95 -0.53 6.03 9.59
CA GLU A 95 -1.27 7.28 9.38
C GLU A 95 -0.31 8.35 8.83
N MET A 96 -0.74 9.07 7.79
CA MET A 96 -0.02 10.17 7.19
C MET A 96 -0.71 11.50 7.47
N ASN A 97 0.08 12.46 7.93
CA ASN A 97 -0.32 13.85 8.09
C ASN A 97 0.48 14.69 7.09
N TYR A 98 -0.12 14.98 5.94
CA TYR A 98 0.49 15.88 4.97
C TYR A 98 0.38 17.33 5.44
N THR A 99 1.49 18.06 5.39
CA THR A 99 1.47 19.50 5.57
C THR A 99 0.98 20.18 4.28
N PRO A 100 0.47 21.42 4.34
CA PRO A 100 0.14 22.20 3.13
C PRO A 100 1.34 22.35 2.16
N GLY A 101 2.57 22.34 2.70
CA GLY A 101 3.80 22.35 1.90
C GLY A 101 3.96 21.08 1.08
N ASP A 102 3.72 19.91 1.68
CA ASP A 102 3.81 18.61 1.01
C ASP A 102 2.80 18.52 -0.13
N ILE A 103 1.56 18.97 0.11
CA ILE A 103 0.49 19.00 -0.90
C ILE A 103 0.91 19.84 -2.11
N ARG A 104 1.48 21.03 -1.87
CA ARG A 104 1.95 21.92 -2.95
C ARG A 104 3.08 21.26 -3.74
N ILE A 105 4.06 20.68 -3.06
CA ILE A 105 5.19 19.98 -3.69
C ILE A 105 4.69 18.84 -4.59
N HIS A 106 3.77 18.01 -4.09
CA HIS A 106 3.19 16.91 -4.86
C HIS A 106 2.43 17.42 -6.08
N LYS A 107 1.67 18.51 -5.94
CA LYS A 107 0.96 19.12 -7.07
C LYS A 107 1.93 19.59 -8.16
N THR A 108 2.98 20.33 -7.78
CA THR A 108 3.96 20.83 -8.75
C THR A 108 4.74 19.70 -9.42
N LEU A 109 5.17 18.67 -8.67
CA LEU A 109 5.83 17.51 -9.25
C LEU A 109 4.92 16.75 -10.23
N LYS A 110 3.61 16.66 -9.93
CA LYS A 110 2.61 16.09 -10.84
C LYS A 110 2.51 16.89 -12.14
N GLU A 111 2.46 18.22 -12.07
CA GLU A 111 2.42 19.08 -13.26
C GLU A 111 3.65 18.85 -14.17
N TYR A 112 4.85 18.77 -13.59
CA TYR A 112 6.04 18.41 -14.35
C TYR A 112 5.99 16.98 -14.91
N GLY A 113 5.47 16.02 -14.13
CA GLY A 113 5.26 14.65 -14.60
C GLY A 113 4.40 14.60 -15.86
N GLU A 114 3.25 15.29 -15.87
CA GLU A 114 2.39 15.37 -17.05
C GLU A 114 3.09 16.03 -18.26
N MET A 115 3.92 17.06 -18.02
CA MET A 115 4.73 17.67 -19.10
C MET A 115 5.76 16.70 -19.68
N VAL A 116 6.38 15.86 -18.85
CA VAL A 116 7.32 14.82 -19.30
C VAL A 116 6.57 13.75 -20.07
N LYS A 117 5.45 13.27 -19.51
CA LYS A 117 4.60 12.24 -20.13
C LYS A 117 4.14 12.62 -21.52
N ALA A 118 3.74 13.88 -21.73
CA ALA A 118 3.30 14.40 -23.01
C ALA A 118 4.39 14.37 -24.11
N GLN A 119 5.67 14.27 -23.73
CA GLN A 119 6.80 14.16 -24.65
C GLN A 119 7.16 12.70 -24.97
N LEU A 120 6.64 11.75 -24.21
CA LEU A 120 6.91 10.32 -24.36
C LEU A 120 5.93 9.69 -25.33
N LYS A 121 6.42 8.82 -26.22
CA LYS A 121 5.56 7.92 -26.99
C LYS A 121 5.04 6.79 -26.09
N PRO A 122 3.92 6.14 -26.46
CA PRO A 122 3.48 4.94 -25.76
C PRO A 122 4.59 3.89 -25.68
N GLY A 123 4.85 3.40 -24.47
CA GLY A 123 5.94 2.46 -24.15
C GLY A 123 7.26 3.11 -23.71
N GLU A 124 7.41 4.44 -23.84
CA GLU A 124 8.62 5.14 -23.42
C GLU A 124 8.58 5.51 -21.94
N TRP A 125 9.75 5.39 -21.30
CA TRP A 125 9.99 5.70 -19.90
C TRP A 125 11.12 6.72 -19.80
N ALA A 126 11.02 7.66 -18.87
CA ALA A 126 12.07 8.62 -18.61
C ALA A 126 12.22 8.90 -17.11
N ALA A 127 13.46 9.18 -16.72
CA ALA A 127 13.72 9.91 -15.49
C ALA A 127 13.72 11.41 -15.77
N TYR A 128 13.29 12.19 -14.79
CA TYR A 128 13.38 13.64 -14.85
C TYR A 128 13.76 14.25 -13.51
N TYR A 129 14.35 15.43 -13.60
CA TYR A 129 14.76 16.25 -12.48
C TYR A 129 14.27 17.68 -12.68
N VAL A 130 13.78 18.28 -11.61
CA VAL A 130 13.32 19.67 -11.59
C VAL A 130 14.24 20.47 -10.69
N GLU A 131 14.97 21.42 -11.28
CA GLU A 131 15.78 22.38 -10.55
C GLU A 131 14.87 23.42 -9.90
N ASP A 132 14.45 23.12 -8.67
CA ASP A 132 13.73 24.04 -7.81
C ASP A 132 14.20 23.87 -6.36
N LYS A 133 14.46 24.99 -5.69
CA LYS A 133 14.87 25.01 -4.28
C LYS A 133 13.86 24.31 -3.38
N GLN A 134 12.59 24.30 -3.77
CA GLN A 134 11.52 23.59 -3.07
C GLN A 134 11.72 22.07 -3.06
N PHE A 135 12.48 21.48 -3.97
CA PHE A 135 12.68 20.02 -4.04
C PHE A 135 14.02 19.55 -3.45
N THR A 136 14.91 20.48 -3.07
CA THR A 136 16.27 20.18 -2.58
C THR A 136 16.29 19.28 -1.33
N HIS A 137 15.24 19.34 -0.50
CA HIS A 137 15.14 18.57 0.74
C HIS A 137 14.62 17.14 0.54
N LEU A 138 14.23 16.78 -0.68
CA LEU A 138 13.88 15.41 -1.02
C LEU A 138 15.12 14.51 -0.96
N THR A 139 14.94 13.26 -0.54
CA THR A 139 16.01 12.24 -0.53
C THR A 139 16.55 12.02 -1.95
N VAL A 140 17.73 11.40 -2.10
CA VAL A 140 18.34 11.17 -3.43
C VAL A 140 17.39 10.45 -4.40
N MET A 141 16.61 9.46 -3.93
CA MET A 141 15.59 8.82 -4.75
C MET A 141 14.39 9.73 -5.03
N ASN A 142 13.99 10.57 -4.08
CA ASN A 142 12.88 11.51 -4.27
C ASN A 142 13.27 12.76 -5.10
N ARG A 143 14.58 12.99 -5.34
CA ARG A 143 15.07 14.06 -6.24
C ARG A 143 14.92 13.70 -7.71
N VAL A 144 15.01 12.41 -8.05
CA VAL A 144 14.80 11.91 -9.41
C VAL A 144 13.38 11.38 -9.49
N ASN A 145 12.61 11.96 -10.39
CA ASN A 145 11.25 11.50 -10.64
C ASN A 145 11.24 10.65 -11.91
N PHE A 146 10.19 9.85 -12.07
CA PHE A 146 10.05 8.93 -13.18
C PHE A 146 8.69 9.11 -13.81
N GLU A 147 8.63 9.09 -15.13
CA GLU A 147 7.38 9.17 -15.85
C GLU A 147 7.37 8.15 -16.99
N TYR A 148 6.23 7.51 -17.18
CA TYR A 148 6.04 6.45 -18.15
C TYR A 148 4.75 6.71 -18.91
N ASN A 149 4.81 6.69 -20.24
CA ASN A 149 3.60 6.71 -21.06
C ASN A 149 3.21 5.27 -21.41
N PRO A 150 2.18 4.69 -20.75
CA PRO A 150 1.88 3.28 -20.92
C PRO A 150 1.32 2.92 -22.29
N ILE A 151 1.64 1.70 -22.73
CA ILE A 151 0.84 1.02 -23.75
C ILE A 151 -0.44 0.53 -23.07
N VAL A 152 -1.59 1.06 -23.51
CA VAL A 152 -2.89 0.67 -22.98
C VAL A 152 -3.41 -0.53 -23.76
N HIS A 153 -3.61 -1.64 -23.06
CA HIS A 153 -4.21 -2.86 -23.61
C HIS A 153 -5.69 -2.88 -23.30
N THR A 154 -6.53 -3.07 -24.32
CA THR A 154 -7.97 -3.31 -24.18
C THR A 154 -8.34 -4.80 -24.19
N ASN A 155 -7.34 -5.66 -24.35
CA ASN A 155 -7.47 -7.10 -24.27
C ASN A 155 -6.63 -7.62 -23.11
N TYR A 156 -7.25 -8.38 -22.22
CA TYR A 156 -6.61 -8.88 -21.01
C TYR A 156 -5.43 -9.81 -21.32
N ASP A 157 -5.57 -10.73 -22.28
CA ASP A 157 -4.50 -11.65 -22.68
C ASP A 157 -3.27 -10.92 -23.23
N ARG A 158 -3.46 -9.77 -23.89
CA ARG A 158 -2.35 -8.92 -24.35
C ARG A 158 -1.59 -8.28 -23.18
N LEU A 159 -2.31 -7.83 -22.14
CA LEU A 159 -1.69 -7.37 -20.90
C LEU A 159 -0.90 -8.50 -20.23
N GLN A 160 -1.49 -9.70 -20.14
CA GLN A 160 -0.84 -10.88 -19.58
C GLN A 160 0.45 -11.24 -20.33
N GLN A 161 0.39 -11.18 -21.67
CA GLN A 161 1.53 -11.50 -22.50
C GLN A 161 2.68 -10.49 -22.29
N GLU A 162 2.39 -9.19 -22.17
CA GLU A 162 3.44 -8.20 -21.87
C GLU A 162 4.10 -8.44 -20.52
N ILE A 163 3.31 -8.76 -19.49
CA ILE A 163 3.82 -9.09 -18.15
C ILE A 163 4.77 -10.29 -18.23
N LYS A 164 4.39 -11.31 -19.01
CA LYS A 164 5.19 -12.52 -19.22
C LYS A 164 6.48 -12.24 -19.99
N ASP A 165 6.41 -11.46 -21.05
CA ASP A 165 7.55 -11.16 -21.94
C ASP A 165 8.62 -10.33 -21.24
N LYS A 166 8.22 -9.41 -20.35
CA LYS A 166 9.10 -8.49 -19.63
C LYS A 166 9.37 -8.91 -18.18
N ALA A 167 9.31 -10.21 -17.87
CA ALA A 167 9.67 -10.80 -16.58
C ALA A 167 9.41 -9.87 -15.36
N GLY A 168 8.22 -9.93 -14.76
CA GLY A 168 7.91 -9.10 -13.60
C GLY A 168 6.73 -9.64 -12.78
N VAL A 169 6.09 -8.74 -12.03
CA VAL A 169 4.95 -9.05 -11.15
C VAL A 169 3.99 -10.04 -11.81
N SER A 170 3.79 -11.20 -11.18
CA SER A 170 2.79 -12.15 -11.65
C SER A 170 1.46 -11.42 -11.75
N ALA A 171 0.84 -11.52 -12.92
CA ALA A 171 -0.47 -10.94 -13.11
C ALA A 171 -1.46 -11.45 -12.07
N VAL A 172 -2.41 -10.61 -11.68
CA VAL A 172 -3.53 -11.11 -10.87
C VAL A 172 -4.29 -12.09 -11.71
N ASP A 173 -4.32 -13.34 -11.26
CA ASP A 173 -5.23 -14.33 -11.80
C ASP A 173 -6.68 -13.92 -11.54
N ILE A 174 -7.40 -13.61 -12.62
CA ILE A 174 -8.83 -13.30 -12.59
C ILE A 174 -9.69 -14.51 -12.99
N ALA A 175 -9.12 -15.71 -13.10
CA ALA A 175 -9.87 -16.91 -13.51
C ALA A 175 -11.07 -17.22 -12.59
N ASN A 176 -10.99 -16.79 -11.33
CA ASN A 176 -12.06 -16.95 -10.35
C ASN A 176 -12.94 -15.70 -10.18
N ALA A 177 -12.71 -14.64 -10.97
CA ALA A 177 -13.50 -13.41 -10.89
C ALA A 177 -14.97 -13.64 -11.33
N PRO A 178 -15.91 -12.78 -10.92
CA PRO A 178 -17.31 -12.92 -11.30
C PRO A 178 -17.47 -12.79 -12.81
N THR A 179 -18.39 -13.53 -13.42
CA THR A 179 -18.63 -13.53 -14.88
C THR A 179 -19.05 -12.17 -15.43
N GLU A 180 -19.63 -11.33 -14.58
CA GLU A 180 -20.10 -9.98 -14.86
C GLU A 180 -18.95 -8.97 -14.89
N LEU A 181 -17.78 -9.33 -14.36
CA LEU A 181 -16.60 -8.50 -14.36
C LEU A 181 -15.98 -8.46 -15.76
N LYS A 182 -16.02 -7.28 -16.38
CA LYS A 182 -15.50 -7.08 -17.73
C LYS A 182 -14.21 -6.29 -17.68
N PHE A 183 -13.14 -6.83 -18.25
CA PHE A 183 -11.91 -6.08 -18.45
C PHE A 183 -12.15 -4.96 -19.46
N GLU A 184 -11.80 -3.72 -19.10
CA GLU A 184 -11.90 -2.56 -19.99
C GLU A 184 -10.54 -2.15 -20.53
N SER A 185 -9.54 -2.06 -19.64
CA SER A 185 -8.20 -1.63 -20.02
C SER A 185 -7.17 -2.02 -18.97
N GLY A 186 -5.90 -2.08 -19.35
CA GLY A 186 -4.81 -2.26 -18.42
C GLY A 186 -3.45 -2.00 -19.04
N TRP A 187 -2.46 -1.85 -18.17
CA TRP A 187 -1.09 -1.55 -18.56
C TRP A 187 -0.13 -1.92 -17.44
N VAL A 188 1.15 -2.00 -17.78
CA VAL A 188 2.24 -2.24 -16.84
C VAL A 188 3.00 -0.94 -16.56
N PHE A 189 3.84 -0.94 -15.53
CA PHE A 189 4.80 0.10 -15.25
C PHE A 189 6.19 -0.51 -15.09
N PRO A 190 7.24 0.18 -15.59
CA PRO A 190 8.62 -0.24 -15.41
C PRO A 190 8.98 -0.44 -13.94
N SER A 191 9.80 -1.46 -13.67
CA SER A 191 10.45 -1.61 -12.36
C SER A 191 11.53 -0.55 -12.21
N VAL A 192 11.55 0.11 -11.05
CA VAL A 192 12.69 0.91 -10.60
C VAL A 192 13.73 0.05 -9.87
N TYR A 193 13.41 -1.22 -9.57
CA TYR A 193 14.27 -2.16 -8.87
C TYR A 193 14.87 -3.21 -9.83
N PRO A 194 16.12 -3.65 -9.58
CA PRO A 194 17.06 -3.06 -8.64
C PRO A 194 17.55 -1.69 -9.15
N PHE A 195 17.76 -0.74 -8.23
CA PHE A 195 18.05 0.66 -8.53
C PHE A 195 19.41 0.96 -9.21
N ASN A 196 20.13 -0.07 -9.66
CA ASN A 196 21.48 0.08 -10.17
C ASN A 196 21.53 0.98 -11.42
N GLU A 197 20.53 0.90 -12.30
CA GLU A 197 20.44 1.73 -13.51
C GLU A 197 20.07 3.19 -13.20
N ILE A 198 19.44 3.44 -12.05
CA ILE A 198 19.06 4.79 -11.62
C ILE A 198 20.08 5.43 -10.68
N LYS A 199 21.04 4.64 -10.16
CA LYS A 199 22.13 5.12 -9.32
C LYS A 199 22.97 6.14 -10.09
N GLY A 200 23.19 7.31 -9.51
CA GLY A 200 23.95 8.37 -10.16
C GLY A 200 23.12 9.32 -11.03
N LEU A 201 21.82 9.06 -11.25
CA LEU A 201 20.98 9.94 -12.06
C LEU A 201 20.82 11.32 -11.42
N ALA A 202 20.68 11.38 -10.09
CA ALA A 202 20.58 12.63 -9.35
C ALA A 202 21.83 13.50 -9.60
N GLU A 203 23.03 12.93 -9.43
CA GLU A 203 24.30 13.63 -9.62
C GLU A 203 24.51 14.04 -11.09
N GLN A 204 24.04 13.24 -12.05
CA GLN A 204 24.06 13.59 -13.47
C GLN A 204 23.17 14.80 -13.74
N PHE A 205 21.93 14.79 -13.26
CA PHE A 205 21.01 15.91 -13.42
C PHE A 205 21.47 17.18 -12.70
N GLU A 206 21.98 17.06 -11.48
CA GLU A 206 22.54 18.20 -10.74
C GLU A 206 23.73 18.84 -11.48
N LYS A 207 24.58 18.04 -12.13
CA LYS A 207 25.65 18.56 -12.99
C LYS A 207 25.10 19.31 -14.21
N GLN A 208 24.07 18.77 -14.86
CA GLN A 208 23.40 19.41 -15.99
C GLN A 208 22.72 20.73 -15.56
N ALA A 209 22.05 20.74 -14.41
CA ALA A 209 21.42 21.94 -13.86
C ALA A 209 22.45 23.03 -13.54
N LYS A 210 23.55 22.68 -12.87
CA LYS A 210 24.66 23.62 -12.62
C LYS A 210 25.26 24.17 -13.91
N GLN A 211 25.39 23.35 -14.94
CA GLN A 211 25.89 23.80 -16.25
C GLN A 211 24.90 24.77 -16.91
N ALA A 212 23.60 24.44 -16.92
CA ALA A 212 22.57 25.32 -17.48
C ALA A 212 22.54 26.69 -16.79
N ILE A 213 22.69 26.73 -15.46
CA ILE A 213 22.78 27.98 -14.68
C ILE A 213 24.01 28.80 -15.10
N ARG A 214 25.18 28.16 -15.25
CA ARG A 214 26.42 28.83 -15.69
C ARG A 214 26.31 29.39 -17.10
N GLU A 215 25.54 28.74 -17.96
CA GLU A 215 25.27 29.15 -19.33
C GLU A 215 24.08 30.12 -19.44
N GLU A 216 23.56 30.62 -18.32
CA GLU A 216 22.40 31.53 -18.26
C GLU A 216 21.14 30.98 -18.96
N LYS A 217 21.04 29.65 -19.06
CA LYS A 217 19.86 28.97 -19.60
C LYS A 217 18.77 28.95 -18.53
N ASN A 218 17.60 29.50 -18.85
CA ASN A 218 16.41 29.41 -17.99
C ASN A 218 15.75 28.01 -18.07
N GLN A 219 16.55 26.95 -17.93
CA GLN A 219 16.09 25.56 -17.98
C GLN A 219 15.93 25.02 -16.56
N LYS A 220 14.71 24.58 -16.22
CA LYS A 220 14.41 23.97 -14.92
C LYS A 220 14.13 22.47 -15.00
N LEU A 221 13.72 21.96 -16.15
CA LEU A 221 13.37 20.56 -16.35
C LEU A 221 14.47 19.85 -17.15
N PHE A 222 14.94 18.74 -16.61
CA PHE A 222 15.95 17.88 -17.22
C PHE A 222 15.36 16.48 -17.35
N ILE A 223 15.39 15.90 -18.55
CA ILE A 223 14.72 14.63 -18.87
C ILE A 223 15.76 13.70 -19.49
N LYS A 224 15.76 12.43 -19.06
CA LYS A 224 16.60 11.38 -19.61
C LYS A 224 15.74 10.15 -19.92
N PRO A 225 15.59 9.77 -21.20
CA PRO A 225 14.96 8.52 -21.58
C PRO A 225 15.70 7.33 -20.96
N LEU A 226 14.94 6.33 -20.51
CA LEU A 226 15.45 5.12 -19.91
C LEU A 226 14.97 3.90 -20.70
N ALA A 227 15.85 2.90 -20.81
CA ALA A 227 15.42 1.56 -21.18
C ALA A 227 14.86 0.86 -19.94
N TRP A 228 13.92 -0.06 -20.13
CA TRP A 228 13.43 -0.92 -19.07
C TRP A 228 13.12 -2.31 -19.59
N LYS A 229 13.25 -3.30 -18.71
CA LYS A 229 13.14 -4.72 -19.06
C LYS A 229 12.23 -5.50 -18.12
N GLU A 230 11.90 -4.94 -16.96
CA GLU A 230 11.15 -5.61 -15.90
C GLU A 230 9.87 -4.85 -15.57
N VAL A 231 8.78 -5.59 -15.32
CA VAL A 231 7.50 -5.02 -14.86
C VAL A 231 7.53 -4.87 -13.34
N GLY A 232 7.52 -3.63 -12.86
CA GLY A 232 7.48 -3.30 -11.44
C GLY A 232 6.07 -3.27 -10.86
N SER A 233 5.08 -2.89 -11.68
CA SER A 233 3.67 -3.00 -11.30
C SER A 233 2.77 -3.13 -12.51
N SER A 234 1.55 -3.56 -12.29
CA SER A 234 0.50 -3.69 -13.29
C SER A 234 -0.79 -3.07 -12.79
N ARG A 235 -1.58 -2.55 -13.72
CA ARG A 235 -2.93 -2.05 -13.46
C ARG A 235 -3.90 -2.66 -14.45
N ALA A 236 -5.03 -3.14 -13.94
CA ALA A 236 -6.17 -3.57 -14.72
C ALA A 236 -7.43 -2.83 -14.22
N ASN A 237 -8.20 -2.30 -15.15
CA ASN A 237 -9.47 -1.64 -14.92
C ASN A 237 -10.59 -2.55 -15.43
N PHE A 238 -11.65 -2.65 -14.63
CA PHE A 238 -12.79 -3.49 -14.91
C PHE A 238 -14.09 -2.73 -14.70
N ASN A 239 -15.12 -3.13 -15.45
CA ASN A 239 -16.49 -2.77 -15.19
C ASN A 239 -17.20 -3.90 -14.46
N TYR A 240 -17.94 -3.59 -13.41
CA TYR A 240 -18.87 -4.51 -12.76
C TYR A 240 -20.20 -3.80 -12.50
N ASP A 241 -21.22 -4.18 -13.26
CA ASP A 241 -22.57 -3.59 -13.17
C ASP A 241 -22.56 -2.04 -13.18
N GLY A 242 -21.76 -1.46 -14.08
CA GLY A 242 -21.62 -0.01 -14.20
C GLY A 242 -20.69 0.66 -13.17
N ASN A 243 -20.10 -0.09 -12.23
CA ASN A 243 -19.09 0.41 -11.30
C ASN A 243 -17.68 0.15 -11.83
N GLN A 244 -16.79 1.13 -11.66
CA GLN A 244 -15.39 1.01 -12.06
C GLN A 244 -14.54 0.41 -10.94
N LEU A 245 -13.86 -0.70 -11.25
CA LEU A 245 -12.94 -1.40 -10.37
C LEU A 245 -11.52 -1.30 -10.92
N LYS A 246 -10.57 -1.08 -10.03
CA LYS A 246 -9.15 -0.95 -10.35
C LYS A 246 -8.36 -1.95 -9.51
N LEU A 247 -7.59 -2.75 -10.21
CA LEU A 247 -6.73 -3.77 -9.63
C LEU A 247 -5.28 -3.42 -9.93
N ILE A 248 -4.50 -3.21 -8.88
CA ILE A 248 -3.08 -2.93 -8.98
C ILE A 248 -2.32 -4.07 -8.32
N GLY A 249 -1.34 -4.63 -9.04
CA GLY A 249 -0.33 -5.50 -8.45
C GLY A 249 1.02 -4.81 -8.54
N PHE A 250 1.78 -4.77 -7.45
CA PHE A 250 3.13 -4.22 -7.46
C PHE A 250 4.13 -5.16 -6.81
N TYR A 251 5.33 -5.18 -7.39
CA TYR A 251 6.45 -5.96 -6.92
C TYR A 251 6.93 -5.38 -5.60
N HIS A 252 7.24 -6.27 -4.68
CA HIS A 252 7.67 -5.90 -3.35
C HIS A 252 8.84 -6.77 -2.92
N THR A 253 10.02 -6.16 -2.82
CA THR A 253 11.26 -6.84 -2.39
C THR A 253 11.51 -6.76 -0.90
N GLN A 254 10.78 -5.91 -0.17
CA GLN A 254 10.97 -5.74 1.26
C GLN A 254 10.25 -6.87 2.02
N SER A 255 10.59 -7.06 3.29
CA SER A 255 9.89 -8.02 4.15
C SER A 255 8.46 -7.58 4.49
N ARG A 256 8.16 -6.28 4.37
CA ARG A 256 6.92 -5.66 4.83
C ARG A 256 6.41 -4.52 3.94
N VAL A 257 5.14 -4.57 3.57
CA VAL A 257 4.42 -3.48 2.89
C VAL A 257 3.90 -2.47 3.91
N VAL A 258 4.17 -1.18 3.72
CA VAL A 258 3.59 -0.11 4.56
C VAL A 258 2.45 0.57 3.80
N SER A 259 1.22 0.34 4.26
CA SER A 259 0.00 0.91 3.72
C SER A 259 -0.33 2.24 4.39
N GLN A 260 -0.14 3.33 3.68
CA GLN A 260 -0.39 4.67 4.20
C GLN A 260 -1.88 5.02 4.15
N ASN A 261 -2.39 5.70 5.18
CA ASN A 261 -3.78 6.10 5.30
C ASN A 261 -3.88 7.52 5.87
N THR A 262 -4.92 8.25 5.47
CA THR A 262 -5.32 9.48 6.16
C THR A 262 -6.33 9.15 7.26
N SER A 263 -6.58 10.09 8.15
CA SER A 263 -7.61 9.97 9.20
C SER A 263 -9.04 9.79 8.67
N GLU A 264 -9.24 10.03 7.37
CA GLU A 264 -10.52 9.90 6.65
C GLU A 264 -10.75 8.47 6.12
N VAL A 265 -9.82 7.54 6.36
CA VAL A 265 -9.95 6.16 5.92
C VAL A 265 -10.08 5.25 7.13
N ALA A 266 -11.22 4.58 7.24
CA ALA A 266 -11.43 3.52 8.20
C ALA A 266 -10.71 2.28 7.69
N VAL A 267 -9.88 1.69 8.54
CA VAL A 267 -9.11 0.50 8.20
C VAL A 267 -9.47 -0.64 9.13
N SER A 268 -9.58 -1.85 8.59
CA SER A 268 -9.87 -3.07 9.35
C SER A 268 -9.26 -4.29 8.68
N LYS A 269 -9.16 -5.39 9.42
CA LYS A 269 -8.88 -6.70 8.83
C LYS A 269 -10.18 -7.39 8.46
N VAL A 270 -10.18 -8.05 7.31
CA VAL A 270 -11.24 -8.99 6.93
C VAL A 270 -10.60 -10.31 6.48
N LYS A 271 -11.39 -11.37 6.45
CA LYS A 271 -10.91 -12.70 6.07
C LYS A 271 -11.55 -13.11 4.74
N LEU A 272 -10.74 -13.28 3.70
CA LEU A 272 -11.17 -13.72 2.38
C LEU A 272 -10.57 -15.09 2.09
N ASN A 273 -11.43 -16.10 1.91
CA ASN A 273 -11.04 -17.51 1.67
C ASN A 273 -9.99 -18.07 2.65
N GLY A 274 -9.98 -17.61 3.91
CA GLY A 274 -8.99 -18.07 4.89
C GLY A 274 -7.82 -17.10 5.12
N MET A 275 -7.56 -16.21 4.17
CA MET A 275 -6.48 -15.22 4.25
C MET A 275 -6.95 -13.95 4.97
N GLU A 276 -6.14 -13.46 5.91
CA GLU A 276 -6.33 -12.11 6.46
C GLU A 276 -5.88 -11.07 5.43
N VAL A 277 -6.75 -10.10 5.14
CA VAL A 277 -6.48 -9.02 4.19
C VAL A 277 -6.79 -7.66 4.82
N LEU A 278 -6.21 -6.61 4.27
CA LEU A 278 -6.44 -5.24 4.71
C LEU A 278 -7.66 -4.68 3.96
N TYR A 279 -8.71 -4.29 4.68
CA TYR A 279 -9.85 -3.57 4.11
C TYR A 279 -9.82 -2.11 4.55
N LYS A 280 -10.04 -1.22 3.58
CA LYS A 280 -10.15 0.23 3.76
C LYS A 280 -11.49 0.71 3.24
N GLU A 281 -12.07 1.64 3.96
CA GLU A 281 -13.32 2.30 3.60
C GLU A 281 -13.17 3.79 3.82
N ASN A 282 -13.54 4.55 2.81
CA ASN A 282 -13.58 5.99 2.91
C ASN A 282 -14.73 6.42 3.81
N VAL A 283 -14.37 6.98 4.96
CA VAL A 283 -15.33 7.51 5.92
C VAL A 283 -15.27 9.03 5.84
N GLN A 284 -16.45 9.65 5.73
CA GLN A 284 -16.66 11.11 5.63
C GLN A 284 -16.64 11.71 4.21
N GLY A 285 -16.44 10.92 3.14
CA GLY A 285 -16.65 11.40 1.76
C GLY A 285 -15.74 12.55 1.34
N LYS A 286 -14.58 12.71 2.00
CA LYS A 286 -13.58 13.74 1.68
C LYS A 286 -12.42 13.23 0.85
N ASN A 287 -12.27 11.91 0.74
CA ASN A 287 -11.31 11.28 -0.14
C ASN A 287 -11.98 10.93 -1.48
N ASP A 288 -11.74 11.70 -2.52
CA ASP A 288 -12.41 11.49 -3.82
C ASP A 288 -11.83 10.29 -4.63
N SER A 289 -10.94 9.49 -4.04
CA SER A 289 -10.17 8.49 -4.79
C SER A 289 -10.83 7.11 -4.89
N PHE A 290 -11.49 6.65 -3.82
CA PHE A 290 -12.15 5.33 -3.73
C PHE A 290 -13.19 5.30 -2.61
N LYS A 291 -14.12 4.34 -2.65
CA LYS A 291 -15.07 4.07 -1.56
C LYS A 291 -14.63 2.87 -0.73
N HIS A 292 -14.28 1.78 -1.40
CA HIS A 292 -13.82 0.51 -0.85
C HIS A 292 -12.47 0.13 -1.45
N GLN A 293 -11.58 -0.40 -0.62
CA GLN A 293 -10.32 -0.98 -1.05
C GLN A 293 -9.99 -2.24 -0.23
N VAL A 294 -9.50 -3.28 -0.90
CA VAL A 294 -8.89 -4.46 -0.27
C VAL A 294 -7.46 -4.61 -0.77
N GLY A 295 -6.53 -4.88 0.14
CA GLY A 295 -5.15 -5.21 -0.18
C GLY A 295 -4.71 -6.54 0.42
N TRP A 296 -4.01 -7.35 -0.37
CA TRP A 296 -3.56 -8.68 0.02
C TRP A 296 -2.19 -9.03 -0.59
N MET A 297 -1.52 -10.00 0.03
CA MET A 297 -0.29 -10.61 -0.49
C MET A 297 -0.33 -12.08 -0.11
N ARG A 298 -0.09 -12.96 -1.08
CA ARG A 298 -0.06 -14.40 -0.81
C ARG A 298 1.28 -14.79 -0.21
N GLU A 299 1.28 -15.83 0.62
CA GLU A 299 2.51 -16.31 1.24
C GLU A 299 3.46 -16.90 0.18
N GLY A 300 4.73 -16.48 0.22
CA GLY A 300 5.74 -16.88 -0.77
C GLY A 300 5.72 -16.07 -2.07
N GLU A 301 4.73 -15.20 -2.27
CA GLU A 301 4.72 -14.24 -3.37
C GLU A 301 5.33 -12.89 -2.95
N ASN A 302 6.11 -12.28 -3.85
CA ASN A 302 6.67 -10.94 -3.67
C ASN A 302 5.77 -9.87 -4.32
N THR A 303 4.47 -10.09 -4.33
CA THR A 303 3.50 -9.20 -4.97
C THR A 303 2.39 -8.84 -4.01
N TYR A 304 2.20 -7.54 -3.81
CA TYR A 304 1.06 -7.02 -3.09
C TYR A 304 0.02 -6.51 -4.09
N TYR A 305 -1.22 -6.94 -3.90
CA TYR A 305 -2.35 -6.60 -4.74
C TYR A 305 -3.28 -5.65 -4.01
N MET A 306 -3.89 -4.74 -4.76
CA MET A 306 -4.92 -3.82 -4.29
C MET A 306 -6.07 -3.80 -5.28
N LEU A 307 -7.26 -4.14 -4.80
CA LEU A 307 -8.52 -3.89 -5.49
C LEU A 307 -9.17 -2.68 -4.85
N TYR A 308 -9.65 -1.74 -5.64
CA TYR A 308 -10.44 -0.61 -5.17
C TYR A 308 -11.48 -0.20 -6.21
N ASP A 309 -12.57 0.38 -5.73
CA ASP A 309 -13.59 0.99 -6.58
C ASP A 309 -13.39 2.52 -6.66
N GLU A 310 -14.34 3.21 -7.28
CA GLU A 310 -14.40 4.67 -7.30
C GLU A 310 -15.17 5.24 -6.12
N ALA A 311 -14.92 6.51 -5.76
CA ALA A 311 -15.58 7.16 -4.62
C ALA A 311 -17.12 7.15 -4.73
N GLU A 312 -17.64 7.29 -5.97
CA GLU A 312 -19.08 7.30 -6.28
C GLU A 312 -19.66 5.89 -6.52
N SER A 313 -18.88 4.84 -6.26
CA SER A 313 -19.30 3.45 -6.44
C SER A 313 -20.61 3.15 -5.70
N LYS A 314 -21.54 2.51 -6.41
CA LYS A 314 -22.83 2.07 -5.87
C LYS A 314 -22.73 0.75 -5.13
N LEU A 315 -21.59 0.05 -5.23
CA LEU A 315 -21.36 -1.20 -4.52
C LEU A 315 -21.50 -0.98 -3.01
N SER A 316 -22.24 -1.87 -2.37
CA SER A 316 -22.15 -2.04 -0.93
C SER A 316 -20.83 -2.69 -0.54
N LYS A 317 -20.43 -2.52 0.72
CA LYS A 317 -19.29 -3.23 1.30
C LYS A 317 -19.38 -4.75 1.07
N THR A 318 -20.56 -5.34 1.23
CA THR A 318 -20.76 -6.79 1.06
C THR A 318 -20.51 -7.23 -0.38
N GLU A 319 -21.06 -6.50 -1.36
CA GLU A 319 -20.84 -6.82 -2.78
C GLU A 319 -19.36 -6.66 -3.16
N PHE A 320 -18.73 -5.57 -2.74
CA PHE A 320 -17.30 -5.35 -2.97
C PHE A 320 -16.43 -6.47 -2.38
N ILE A 321 -16.75 -6.91 -1.15
CA ILE A 321 -16.02 -7.99 -0.48
C ILE A 321 -16.19 -9.32 -1.20
N GLU A 322 -17.36 -9.66 -1.71
CA GLU A 322 -17.55 -10.90 -2.48
C GLU A 322 -16.79 -10.86 -3.82
N ILE A 323 -16.74 -9.70 -4.49
CA ILE A 323 -15.89 -9.52 -5.67
C ILE A 323 -14.41 -9.72 -5.30
N ALA A 324 -13.92 -9.06 -4.26
CA ALA A 324 -12.54 -9.20 -3.80
C ALA A 324 -12.19 -10.65 -3.44
N LYS A 325 -13.09 -11.35 -2.75
CA LYS A 325 -12.94 -12.75 -2.35
C LYS A 325 -12.81 -13.69 -3.54
N SER A 326 -13.52 -13.40 -4.63
CA SER A 326 -13.42 -14.19 -5.86
C SER A 326 -12.04 -14.05 -6.53
N MET A 327 -11.44 -12.84 -6.50
CA MET A 327 -10.12 -12.55 -7.09
C MET A 327 -8.95 -13.03 -6.24
N VAL A 328 -9.11 -13.06 -4.92
CA VAL A 328 -8.08 -13.55 -4.01
C VAL A 328 -7.72 -15.03 -4.30
N GLY A 329 -8.67 -15.81 -4.80
CA GLY A 329 -8.50 -17.25 -5.01
C GLY A 329 -8.60 -18.05 -3.72
N LYS A 330 -8.48 -19.38 -3.80
CA LYS A 330 -8.51 -20.27 -2.63
C LYS A 330 -7.16 -20.41 -1.95
#